data_AF-A0A833Y3U6-F1
#
_entry.id   AF-A0A833Y3U6-F1
#
_cell.length_a   1.000
_cell.length_b   1.000
_cell.length_c   1.000
_cell.angle_alpha   90.00
_cell.angle_beta   90.00
_cell.angle_gamma   90.00
#
_symmetry.space_group_name_H-M   'P 1'
#
loop_
_entity.id
_entity.type
_entity.pdbx_description
1 polymer ?
#
loop_
_entity_poly.entity_id
_entity_poly.type
_entity_poly.pdbx_seq_one_letter_code
_entity_poly.pdbx_strand_id
1 'polypeptide(L)'
;MPDNSGEMQHFNLSTIETATNNFSDANKLGEGGFGPVYKGKLTDGKEIAVKRLSMNSKQGLKEFKNEVMLIVKLQHRNLVRLLGCCVEGEEKLLVYEYMANAGLDAVLFDPARCTELHWAKRANIINGIARGLQYLHEESRLKIIHRDLKASNILLDAEMNPKISDFGTARIFGDNQIEANINRVVGT
;
A
#
# COMPACT_ATOMS: atom_id res chain seq x y z
N MET A 1 -13.26 21.29 7.30
CA MET A 1 -12.42 20.62 8.30
C MET A 1 -12.28 19.17 7.87
N PRO A 2 -11.08 18.64 7.61
CA PRO A 2 -10.96 17.20 7.43
C PRO A 2 -11.08 16.54 8.81
N ASP A 3 -12.02 15.61 8.89
CA ASP A 3 -12.23 14.70 10.01
C ASP A 3 -10.92 13.92 10.27
N ASN A 4 -10.35 14.11 11.45
CA ASN A 4 -9.12 13.47 11.92
C ASN A 4 -9.44 12.45 13.02
N SER A 5 -10.60 11.80 12.94
CA SER A 5 -10.84 10.55 13.63
C SER A 5 -10.04 9.45 12.91
N GLY A 6 -9.21 8.71 13.63
CA GLY A 6 -8.48 7.56 13.08
C GLY A 6 -9.38 6.38 12.68
N GLU A 7 -10.60 6.67 12.24
CA GLU A 7 -11.59 5.70 11.80
C GLU A 7 -11.40 5.39 10.32
N MET A 8 -11.40 4.10 9.99
CA MET A 8 -11.32 3.64 8.61
C MET A 8 -12.60 4.05 7.87
N GLN A 9 -12.47 4.80 6.77
CA GLN A 9 -13.61 5.11 5.93
C GLN A 9 -14.15 3.83 5.27
N HIS A 10 -15.46 3.61 5.37
CA HIS A 10 -16.14 2.56 4.62
C HIS A 10 -16.75 3.14 3.35
N PHE A 11 -16.32 2.63 2.20
CA PHE A 11 -16.83 3.01 0.89
C PHE A 11 -17.93 2.04 0.46
N ASN A 12 -18.97 2.59 -0.18
CA ASN A 12 -19.98 1.77 -0.84
C ASN A 12 -19.42 1.20 -2.15
N LEU A 13 -19.81 -0.02 -2.51
CA LEU A 13 -19.34 -0.67 -3.74
C LEU A 13 -19.67 0.17 -4.98
N SER A 14 -20.88 0.71 -5.06
CA SER A 14 -21.33 1.57 -6.16
C SER A 14 -20.47 2.83 -6.35
N THR A 15 -19.92 3.38 -5.25
CA THR A 15 -19.01 4.52 -5.31
C THR A 15 -17.68 4.12 -5.95
N ILE A 16 -17.17 2.94 -5.59
CA ILE A 16 -15.91 2.42 -6.13
C ILE A 16 -16.06 1.98 -7.58
N GLU A 17 -17.17 1.34 -7.94
CA GLU A 17 -17.52 1.01 -9.32
C GLU A 17 -17.57 2.27 -10.18
N THR A 18 -18.29 3.31 -9.74
CA THR A 18 -18.35 4.58 -10.46
C THR A 18 -16.96 5.20 -10.61
N ALA A 19 -16.18 5.25 -9.52
CA ALA A 19 -14.84 5.85 -9.51
C ALA A 19 -13.85 5.13 -10.44
N THR A 20 -13.99 3.82 -10.60
CA THR A 20 -13.10 2.97 -11.40
C THR A 20 -13.64 2.68 -12.81
N ASN A 21 -14.78 3.27 -13.19
CA ASN A 21 -15.52 2.92 -14.40
C ASN A 21 -15.80 1.41 -14.50
N ASN A 22 -16.42 0.87 -13.45
CA ASN A 22 -16.75 -0.53 -13.26
C ASN A 22 -15.53 -1.47 -13.38
N PHE A 23 -14.42 -1.13 -12.69
CA PHE A 23 -13.17 -1.87 -12.76
C PHE A 23 -12.65 -2.08 -14.19
N SER A 24 -12.79 -1.06 -15.04
CA SER A 24 -12.34 -1.14 -16.44
C SER A 24 -10.86 -1.46 -16.55
N ASP A 25 -10.49 -2.33 -17.50
CA ASP A 25 -9.08 -2.64 -17.80
C ASP A 25 -8.27 -1.40 -18.19
N ALA A 26 -8.90 -0.36 -18.75
CA ALA A 26 -8.24 0.91 -19.04
C ALA A 26 -7.73 1.64 -17.78
N ASN A 27 -8.32 1.33 -16.62
CA ASN A 27 -7.92 1.87 -15.32
C ASN A 27 -7.01 0.90 -14.55
N LYS A 28 -6.66 -0.26 -15.09
CA LYS A 28 -5.83 -1.23 -14.37
C LYS A 28 -4.38 -0.71 -14.24
N LEU A 29 -3.92 -0.61 -13.00
CA LEU A 29 -2.56 -0.17 -12.66
C LEU A 29 -1.58 -1.35 -12.61
N GLY A 30 -2.07 -2.53 -12.27
CA GLY A 30 -1.27 -3.74 -12.19
C GLY A 30 -2.05 -4.90 -11.58
N GLU A 31 -1.45 -6.08 -11.57
CA GLU A 31 -2.01 -7.27 -10.94
C GLU A 31 -0.87 -8.11 -10.36
N GLY A 32 -1.03 -8.50 -9.10
CA GLY A 32 -0.11 -9.42 -8.42
C GLY A 32 -0.88 -10.59 -7.81
N GLY A 33 -0.19 -11.39 -6.99
CA GLY A 33 -0.79 -12.55 -6.31
C GLY A 33 -1.99 -12.22 -5.40
N PHE A 34 -2.24 -10.94 -5.14
CA PHE A 34 -3.31 -10.44 -4.28
C PHE A 34 -4.53 -9.93 -5.06
N GLY A 35 -4.46 -9.93 -6.39
CA GLY A 35 -5.51 -9.43 -7.27
C GLY A 35 -5.14 -8.11 -7.97
N PRO A 36 -6.04 -7.63 -8.84
CA PRO A 36 -5.83 -6.43 -9.63
C PRO A 36 -5.96 -5.14 -8.80
N VAL A 37 -5.18 -4.13 -9.19
CA VAL A 37 -5.25 -2.76 -8.67
C VAL A 37 -5.74 -1.84 -9.78
N TYR A 38 -6.73 -1.01 -9.48
CA TYR A 38 -7.31 -0.05 -10.43
C TYR A 38 -7.12 1.38 -9.97
N LYS A 39 -6.87 2.28 -10.91
CA LYS A 39 -6.99 3.73 -10.70
C LYS A 39 -8.48 4.07 -10.62
N GLY A 40 -8.82 4.94 -9.69
CA GLY A 40 -10.14 5.55 -9.63
C GLY A 40 -10.07 7.04 -9.39
N LYS A 41 -11.18 7.73 -9.66
CA LYS A 41 -11.36 9.14 -9.31
C LYS A 41 -12.70 9.29 -8.60
N LEU A 42 -12.66 9.72 -7.34
CA LEU A 42 -13.86 9.99 -6.55
C LEU A 42 -14.58 11.24 -7.08
N THR A 43 -15.83 11.42 -6.68
CA THR A 43 -16.69 12.55 -7.12
C THR A 43 -16.15 13.91 -6.69
N ASP A 44 -15.41 13.97 -5.60
CA ASP A 44 -14.68 15.15 -5.12
C ASP A 44 -13.40 15.44 -5.93
N GLY A 45 -13.10 14.61 -6.93
CA GLY A 45 -11.93 14.72 -7.81
C GLY A 45 -10.69 14.02 -7.29
N LYS A 46 -10.71 13.43 -6.09
CA LYS A 46 -9.56 12.75 -5.49
C LYS A 46 -9.23 11.46 -6.24
N GLU A 47 -8.00 11.34 -6.69
CA GLU A 47 -7.49 10.10 -7.29
C GLU A 47 -7.17 9.06 -6.22
N ILE A 48 -7.56 7.82 -6.49
CA ILE A 48 -7.40 6.66 -5.59
C ILE A 48 -6.83 5.46 -6.33
N ALA A 49 -6.23 4.54 -5.58
CA ALA A 49 -5.89 3.21 -6.05
C ALA A 49 -6.74 2.17 -5.31
N VAL A 50 -7.41 1.30 -6.05
CA VAL A 50 -8.35 0.31 -5.52
C VAL A 50 -7.77 -1.08 -5.74
N LYS A 51 -7.31 -1.72 -4.66
CA LYS A 51 -6.83 -3.12 -4.67
C LYS A 51 -8.05 -4.02 -4.45
N ARG A 52 -8.45 -4.76 -5.50
CA ARG A 52 -9.58 -5.72 -5.45
C ARG A 52 -9.01 -7.10 -5.11
N LEU A 53 -9.31 -7.59 -3.93
CA LEU A 53 -8.67 -8.80 -3.43
C LEU A 53 -9.31 -10.07 -3.98
N SER A 54 -8.47 -10.99 -4.45
CA SER A 54 -8.92 -12.31 -4.90
C SER A 54 -9.25 -13.22 -3.71
N MET A 55 -10.49 -13.67 -3.60
CA MET A 55 -10.98 -14.58 -2.55
C MET A 55 -10.60 -16.06 -2.79
N ASN A 56 -9.98 -16.39 -3.92
CA ASN A 56 -9.73 -17.79 -4.31
C ASN A 56 -8.70 -18.51 -3.42
N SER A 57 -8.14 -17.85 -2.40
CA SER A 57 -7.20 -18.46 -1.48
C SER A 57 -7.46 -18.08 -0.01
N LYS A 58 -7.22 -19.04 0.90
CA LYS A 58 -7.18 -18.79 2.36
C LYS A 58 -6.16 -17.73 2.75
N GLN A 59 -5.16 -17.50 1.89
CA GLN A 59 -4.10 -16.51 2.07
C GLN A 59 -4.64 -15.07 1.91
N GLY A 60 -5.46 -14.82 0.88
CA GLY A 60 -6.00 -13.48 0.59
C GLY A 60 -6.86 -12.90 1.71
N LEU A 61 -7.65 -13.72 2.41
CA LEU A 61 -8.43 -13.26 3.57
C LEU A 61 -7.55 -12.86 4.76
N LYS A 62 -6.44 -13.59 4.99
CA LYS A 62 -5.49 -13.26 6.06
C LYS A 62 -4.75 -11.96 5.77
N GLU A 63 -4.35 -11.76 4.51
CA GLU A 63 -3.68 -10.54 4.06
C GLU A 63 -4.60 -9.33 4.10
N PHE A 64 -5.87 -9.48 3.71
CA PHE A 64 -6.88 -8.43 3.90
C PHE A 64 -6.96 -7.99 5.36
N LYS A 65 -7.14 -8.95 6.29
CA LYS A 65 -7.22 -8.65 7.72
C LYS A 65 -5.94 -7.99 8.23
N ASN A 66 -4.77 -8.43 7.76
CA ASN A 66 -3.50 -7.81 8.09
C ASN A 66 -3.42 -6.35 7.60
N GLU A 67 -3.70 -6.09 6.32
CA GLU A 67 -3.64 -4.72 5.76
C GLU A 67 -4.63 -3.78 6.46
N VAL A 68 -5.87 -4.23 6.66
CA VAL A 68 -6.90 -3.48 7.41
C VAL A 68 -6.45 -3.18 8.84
N MET A 69 -5.96 -4.18 9.58
CA MET A 69 -5.57 -3.98 10.98
C MET A 69 -4.29 -3.14 11.15
N LEU A 70 -3.35 -3.26 10.22
CA LEU A 70 -2.06 -2.59 10.30
C LEU A 70 -2.16 -1.16 9.81
N ILE A 71 -2.66 -0.93 8.60
CA ILE A 71 -2.52 0.38 7.96
C ILE A 71 -3.39 1.45 8.62
N VAL A 72 -4.53 1.08 9.23
CA VAL A 72 -5.32 2.05 10.03
C VAL A 72 -4.51 2.64 11.18
N LYS A 73 -3.56 1.88 11.73
CA LYS A 73 -2.70 2.31 12.83
C LYS A 73 -1.43 3.02 12.37
N LEU A 74 -1.14 2.99 11.07
CA LEU A 74 0.10 3.50 10.50
C LEU A 74 -0.18 4.78 9.73
N GLN A 75 0.30 5.90 10.29
CA GLN A 75 0.22 7.20 9.64
C GLN A 75 1.60 7.80 9.62
N HIS A 76 2.25 7.75 8.46
CA HIS A 76 3.58 8.31 8.28
C HIS A 76 3.77 8.73 6.82
N ARG A 77 4.50 9.83 6.61
CA ARG A 77 4.69 10.44 5.27
C ARG A 77 5.36 9.51 4.25
N ASN A 78 6.14 8.53 4.72
CA ASN A 78 6.83 7.54 3.90
C ASN A 78 6.17 6.16 3.90
N LEU A 79 4.90 6.06 4.31
CA LEU A 79 4.07 4.87 4.15
C LEU A 79 2.85 5.23 3.31
N VAL A 80 2.41 4.31 2.44
CA VAL A 80 1.21 4.54 1.64
C VAL A 80 -0.02 4.52 2.54
N ARG A 81 -0.84 5.56 2.45
CA ARG A 81 -2.03 5.72 3.28
C ARG A 81 -3.21 4.92 2.72
N LEU A 82 -3.74 4.00 3.53
CA LEU A 82 -5.07 3.44 3.32
C LEU A 82 -6.10 4.52 3.67
N LEU A 83 -6.95 4.84 2.71
CA LEU A 83 -8.06 5.78 2.87
C LEU A 83 -9.28 5.09 3.44
N GLY A 84 -9.49 3.81 3.09
CA GLY A 84 -10.64 3.06 3.55
C GLY A 84 -10.76 1.68 2.92
N CYS A 85 -11.88 1.01 3.15
CA CYS A 85 -12.19 -0.27 2.53
C CYS A 85 -13.66 -0.34 2.08
N CYS A 86 -13.97 -1.31 1.22
CA CYS A 86 -15.32 -1.72 0.89
C CYS A 86 -15.44 -3.23 1.13
N VAL A 87 -16.48 -3.64 1.87
CA VAL A 87 -16.80 -5.04 2.13
C VAL A 87 -18.29 -5.22 1.90
N GLU A 88 -18.65 -5.64 0.70
CA GLU A 88 -20.05 -5.84 0.28
C GLU A 88 -20.18 -7.14 -0.51
N GLY A 89 -21.02 -8.05 -0.04
CA GLY A 89 -21.14 -9.39 -0.61
C GLY A 89 -19.78 -10.12 -0.65
N GLU A 90 -19.36 -10.54 -1.83
CA GLU A 90 -18.06 -11.19 -2.05
C GLU A 90 -16.90 -10.20 -2.25
N GLU A 91 -17.20 -8.91 -2.48
CA GLU A 91 -16.19 -7.90 -2.74
C GLU A 91 -15.47 -7.47 -1.46
N LYS A 92 -14.13 -7.46 -1.53
CA LYS A 92 -13.24 -6.93 -0.50
C LYS A 92 -12.21 -6.04 -1.17
N LEU A 93 -12.39 -4.73 -1.00
CA LEU A 93 -11.59 -3.72 -1.68
C LEU A 93 -10.85 -2.89 -0.65
N LEU A 94 -9.59 -2.58 -0.94
CA LEU A 94 -8.79 -1.63 -0.18
C LEU A 94 -8.55 -0.39 -1.03
N VAL A 95 -8.83 0.78 -0.45
CA VAL A 95 -8.76 2.07 -1.14
C VAL A 95 -7.58 2.84 -0.60
N TYR A 96 -6.60 3.09 -1.45
CA TYR A 96 -5.35 3.79 -1.14
C TYR A 96 -5.31 5.17 -1.79
N GLU A 97 -4.44 6.03 -1.27
CA GLU A 97 -3.99 7.19 -2.05
C GLU A 97 -3.34 6.74 -3.36
N TYR A 98 -3.57 7.48 -4.44
CA TYR A 98 -2.95 7.19 -5.72
C TYR A 98 -1.50 7.66 -5.76
N MET A 99 -0.62 6.82 -6.32
CA MET A 99 0.81 7.08 -6.44
C MET A 99 1.18 7.25 -7.92
N ALA A 100 1.38 8.51 -8.33
CA ALA A 100 1.46 8.89 -9.74
C ALA A 100 2.65 8.28 -10.50
N ASN A 101 3.73 7.94 -9.81
CA ASN A 101 4.95 7.44 -10.44
C ASN A 101 5.12 5.90 -10.33
N ALA A 102 4.08 5.20 -9.87
CA ALA A 102 4.07 3.75 -9.64
C ALA A 102 5.19 3.29 -8.69
N GLY A 103 5.64 2.05 -8.81
CA GLY A 103 6.74 1.49 -8.02
C GLY A 103 8.10 2.03 -8.46
N LEU A 104 9.05 2.05 -7.53
CA LEU A 104 10.43 2.47 -7.78
C LEU A 104 11.09 1.59 -8.84
N ASP A 105 10.73 0.32 -8.94
CA ASP A 105 11.17 -0.60 -9.99
C ASP A 105 10.82 -0.09 -11.39
N ALA A 106 9.62 0.46 -11.58
CA ALA A 106 9.16 1.02 -12.86
C ALA A 106 9.92 2.28 -13.29
N VAL A 107 10.62 2.94 -12.36
CA VAL A 107 11.53 4.06 -12.66
C VAL A 107 12.97 3.57 -12.78
N LEU A 108 13.39 2.71 -11.86
CA LEU A 108 14.77 2.28 -11.70
C LEU A 108 15.24 1.40 -12.85
N PHE A 109 14.36 0.54 -13.37
CA PHE A 109 14.70 -0.42 -14.43
C PHE A 109 14.26 0.02 -15.83
N ASP A 110 13.51 1.11 -15.94
CA ASP A 110 13.18 1.70 -17.23
C ASP A 110 14.36 2.57 -17.74
N PRO A 111 14.93 2.29 -18.93
CA PRO A 111 16.10 3.03 -19.43
C PRO A 111 15.87 4.53 -19.64
N ALA A 112 14.64 4.95 -19.95
CA ALA A 112 14.32 6.35 -20.16
C ALA A 112 14.11 7.06 -18.82
N ARG A 113 13.33 6.46 -17.91
CA ARG A 113 12.96 7.04 -16.62
C ARG A 113 14.07 6.98 -15.58
N CYS A 114 15.02 6.04 -15.68
CA CYS A 114 16.11 5.94 -14.72
C CYS A 114 16.99 7.20 -14.70
N THR A 115 17.00 7.97 -15.79
CA THR A 115 17.68 9.26 -15.91
C THR A 115 17.07 10.34 -15.02
N GLU A 116 15.79 10.22 -14.66
CA GLU A 116 15.13 11.10 -13.71
C GLU A 116 15.73 10.96 -12.30
N LEU A 117 16.28 9.78 -11.97
CA LEU A 117 16.88 9.43 -10.68
C LEU A 117 18.35 9.87 -10.60
N HIS A 118 18.59 11.18 -10.67
CA HIS A 118 19.89 11.74 -10.30
C HIS A 118 20.18 11.54 -8.80
N TRP A 119 21.45 11.67 -8.41
CA TRP A 119 21.91 11.28 -7.07
C TRP A 119 21.11 11.91 -5.93
N ALA A 120 20.77 13.19 -6.02
CA ALA A 120 19.98 13.87 -4.99
C ALA A 120 18.60 13.23 -4.79
N LYS A 121 17.89 12.88 -5.87
CA LYS A 121 16.62 12.14 -5.78
C LYS A 121 16.82 10.74 -5.20
N ARG A 122 17.87 10.02 -5.58
CA ARG A 122 18.18 8.70 -5.00
C ARG A 122 18.43 8.79 -3.49
N ALA A 123 19.21 9.77 -3.05
CA ALA A 123 19.46 10.01 -1.64
C ALA A 123 18.17 10.34 -0.88
N ASN A 124 17.30 11.17 -1.45
CA ASN A 124 15.99 11.47 -0.87
C ASN A 124 15.10 10.23 -0.77
N ILE A 125 15.11 9.37 -1.80
CA ILE A 125 14.37 8.10 -1.80
C ILE A 125 14.90 7.17 -0.71
N ILE A 126 16.21 6.98 -0.62
CA ILE A 126 16.85 6.14 0.41
C ILE A 126 16.50 6.66 1.82
N ASN A 127 16.62 7.97 2.05
CA ASN A 127 16.29 8.58 3.33
C ASN A 127 14.81 8.44 3.68
N GLY A 128 13.91 8.55 2.70
CA GLY A 128 12.48 8.33 2.92
C GLY A 128 12.15 6.88 3.27
N ILE A 129 12.75 5.92 2.58
CA ILE A 129 12.61 4.49 2.90
C ILE A 129 13.12 4.21 4.33
N ALA A 130 14.31 4.70 4.66
CA ALA A 130 14.91 4.52 5.99
C ALA A 130 14.01 5.09 7.11
N ARG A 131 13.45 6.29 6.93
CA ARG A 131 12.48 6.88 7.88
C ARG A 131 11.21 6.04 7.99
N GLY A 132 10.68 5.55 6.87
CA GLY A 132 9.52 4.66 6.88
C GLY A 132 9.77 3.38 7.67
N LEU A 133 10.95 2.78 7.52
CA LEU A 133 11.35 1.58 8.26
C LEU A 133 11.60 1.85 9.74
N GLN A 134 12.29 2.95 10.06
CA GLN A 134 12.50 3.36 11.45
C GLN A 134 11.18 3.55 12.17
N TYR A 135 10.22 4.22 11.52
CA TYR A 135 8.88 4.37 12.08
C TYR A 135 8.21 3.02 12.36
N LEU A 136 8.26 2.07 11.41
CA LEU A 136 7.68 0.74 11.60
C LEU A 136 8.35 -0.05 12.74
N HIS A 137 9.65 0.09 12.90
CA HIS A 137 10.44 -0.74 13.82
C HIS A 137 10.53 -0.16 15.24
N GLU A 138 10.51 1.16 15.38
CA GLU A 138 10.91 1.84 16.62
C GLU A 138 9.92 2.91 17.10
N GLU A 139 9.29 3.67 16.19
CA GLU A 139 8.50 4.85 16.58
C GLU A 139 6.99 4.61 16.61
N SER A 140 6.50 3.61 15.88
CA SER A 140 5.09 3.25 15.91
C SER A 140 4.75 2.52 17.21
N ARG A 141 3.48 2.60 17.64
CA ARG A 141 2.99 1.96 18.88
C ARG A 141 3.22 0.45 18.92
N LEU A 142 3.38 -0.19 17.76
CA LEU A 142 3.55 -1.62 17.61
C LEU A 142 4.77 -1.87 16.74
N LYS A 143 5.73 -2.69 17.19
CA LYS A 143 6.85 -3.06 16.34
C LYS A 143 6.36 -3.90 15.16
N ILE A 144 6.55 -3.40 13.94
CA ILE A 144 6.02 -4.03 12.72
C ILE A 144 7.17 -4.37 11.79
N ILE A 145 7.29 -5.64 11.40
CA ILE A 145 8.24 -6.06 10.37
C ILE A 145 7.50 -6.24 9.05
N HIS A 146 7.93 -5.52 8.01
CA HIS A 146 7.28 -5.51 6.69
C HIS A 146 7.33 -6.88 5.99
N ARG A 147 8.47 -7.56 6.02
CA ARG A 147 8.77 -8.89 5.43
C ARG A 147 8.76 -9.01 3.90
N ASP A 148 8.25 -8.04 3.16
CA ASP A 148 8.33 -8.02 1.68
C ASP A 148 8.82 -6.66 1.15
N LEU A 149 9.95 -6.18 1.68
CA LEU A 149 10.53 -4.92 1.22
C LEU A 149 11.32 -5.15 -0.07
N LYS A 150 10.85 -4.54 -1.17
CA LYS A 150 11.46 -4.60 -2.51
C LYS A 150 11.11 -3.35 -3.30
N ALA A 151 11.81 -3.11 -4.41
CA ALA A 151 11.63 -1.88 -5.21
C ALA A 151 10.18 -1.69 -5.70
N SER A 152 9.47 -2.76 -6.06
CA SER A 152 8.06 -2.68 -6.47
C SER A 152 7.08 -2.32 -5.33
N ASN A 153 7.51 -2.48 -4.08
CA ASN A 153 6.75 -2.10 -2.88
C ASN A 153 7.18 -0.71 -2.32
N ILE A 154 8.00 0.03 -3.06
CA ILE A 154 8.29 1.44 -2.79
C ILE A 154 7.57 2.26 -3.86
N LEU A 155 6.40 2.80 -3.55
CA LEU A 155 5.66 3.65 -4.48
C LEU A 155 6.16 5.09 -4.43
N LEU A 156 6.02 5.80 -5.54
CA LEU A 156 6.48 7.18 -5.70
C LEU A 156 5.28 8.11 -5.97
N ASP A 157 5.16 9.18 -5.17
CA ASP A 157 4.13 10.20 -5.40
C ASP A 157 4.50 11.11 -6.58
N ALA A 158 3.65 12.11 -6.88
CA ALA A 158 3.87 13.02 -8.01
C ALA A 158 5.20 13.77 -7.93
N GLU A 159 5.69 14.05 -6.72
CA GLU A 159 6.95 14.74 -6.43
C GLU A 159 8.15 13.78 -6.28
N MET A 160 7.98 12.49 -6.57
CA MET A 160 9.00 11.44 -6.45
C MET A 160 9.43 11.14 -5.01
N ASN A 161 8.58 11.42 -4.02
CA ASN A 161 8.82 10.98 -2.64
C ASN A 161 8.44 9.50 -2.48
N PRO A 162 9.23 8.73 -1.73
CA PRO A 162 8.99 7.31 -1.51
C PRO A 162 7.94 7.06 -0.42
N LYS A 163 7.08 6.07 -0.68
CA LYS A 163 6.17 5.50 0.30
C LYS A 163 6.19 3.98 0.24
N ILE A 164 6.44 3.34 1.39
CA ILE A 164 6.41 1.89 1.53
C ILE A 164 4.95 1.42 1.45
N SER A 165 4.70 0.39 0.64
CA SER A 165 3.38 -0.20 0.40
C SER A 165 3.38 -1.71 0.62
N ASP A 166 2.19 -2.31 0.53
CA ASP A 166 1.95 -3.77 0.55
C ASP A 166 2.27 -4.47 1.87
N PHE A 167 1.46 -4.15 2.89
CA PHE A 167 1.56 -4.69 4.24
C PHE A 167 0.86 -6.04 4.43
N GLY A 168 0.39 -6.70 3.36
CA GLY A 168 -0.31 -7.99 3.48
C GLY A 168 0.52 -9.06 4.19
N THR A 169 1.84 -9.01 3.99
CA THR A 169 2.79 -9.91 4.64
C THR A 169 3.38 -9.35 5.93
N ALA A 170 3.06 -8.13 6.36
CA ALA A 170 3.64 -7.56 7.56
C ALA A 170 3.21 -8.30 8.85
N ARG A 171 4.03 -8.21 9.90
CA ARG A 171 3.74 -8.81 11.21
C ARG A 171 3.98 -7.85 12.35
N ILE A 172 3.06 -7.88 13.32
CA ILE A 172 3.17 -7.22 14.61
C ILE A 172 3.99 -8.10 15.54
N PHE A 173 4.99 -7.51 16.20
CA PHE A 173 5.73 -8.10 17.30
C PHE A 173 5.34 -7.35 18.57
N GLY A 174 4.90 -8.07 19.60
CA GLY A 174 4.71 -7.50 20.93
C GLY A 174 6.06 -7.34 21.63
N ASP A 175 6.13 -6.43 22.61
CA ASP A 175 7.37 -6.06 23.33
C ASP A 175 8.12 -7.25 23.97
N ASN A 176 7.46 -8.40 24.16
CA ASN A 176 8.04 -9.61 24.74
C ASN A 176 8.34 -10.75 23.75
N GLN A 177 8.21 -10.54 22.43
CA GLN A 177 8.54 -11.55 21.42
C GLN A 177 9.77 -11.12 20.60
N ILE A 178 10.96 -11.37 21.15
CA ILE A 178 12.24 -11.18 20.46
C ILE A 178 12.47 -12.30 19.43
N GLU A 179 11.86 -13.47 19.63
CA GLU A 179 11.95 -14.62 18.74
C GLU A 179 10.55 -15.20 18.45
N ALA A 180 9.93 -14.76 17.36
CA ALA A 180 8.82 -15.49 16.78
C ALA A 180 9.38 -16.51 15.77
N ASN A 181 9.32 -17.81 16.10
CA ASN A 181 9.68 -18.88 15.17
C ASN A 181 9.01 -18.68 13.81
N ILE A 182 9.82 -18.48 12.77
CA ILE A 182 9.36 -18.21 11.41
C ILE A 182 8.99 -19.54 10.76
N ASN A 183 7.79 -20.06 11.02
CA ASN A 183 7.32 -21.32 10.40
C ASN A 183 7.04 -21.21 8.88
N ARG A 184 7.32 -20.06 8.24
CA ARG A 184 7.06 -19.85 6.82
C ARG A 184 7.97 -18.77 6.24
N VAL A 185 8.87 -19.18 5.35
CA VAL A 185 9.61 -18.29 4.46
C VAL A 185 8.62 -17.61 3.51
N VAL A 186 8.71 -16.29 3.39
CA VAL A 186 7.88 -15.48 2.47
C VAL A 186 8.84 -14.56 1.74
N GLY A 187 8.82 -14.63 0.41
CA GLY A 187 9.75 -13.96 -0.50
C GLY A 187 9.85 -14.76 -1.81
N THR A 188 10.17 -14.09 -2.91
CA THR A 188 10.46 -14.69 -4.23
C THR A 188 11.95 -14.70 -4.48
#